data_AF-A0A4S8IP86-F1
#
_entry.id   AF-A0A4S8IP86-F1
#
_cell.length_a   1.000
_cell.length_b   1.000
_cell.length_c   1.000
_cell.angle_alpha   90.00
_cell.angle_beta   90.00
_cell.angle_gamma   90.00
#
_symmetry.space_group_name_H-M   'P 1'
#
loop_
_entity.id
_entity.type
_entity.pdbx_description
1 polymer ?
#
loop_
_entity_poly.entity_id
_entity_poly.type
_entity_poly.pdbx_seq_one_letter_code
_entity_poly.pdbx_strand_id
1 'polypeptide(L)'
;MPFVRNSAGRYTLDLDFDSAKAPFYLSFMLYLCSDAGVVASEIKTHRKTRFCVPLGLGPGYPAPLGASVSDDGMVNFSLFSRNAESVVLCLSEGKTEVPFIEIKLDHYVNRTGDIWHVSMESIGDYVSYGYRCKGPVEKRGGFDMQHVLLDPYAKMVRNLLSVQGDTMTPTKCLGSFKMEPIFDWSGDVHPRLPTEKLVVYRLNVGQFTRDNSSGLPEDVAGTSVV
;
A
#
# COMPACT_ATOMS: atom_id res chain seq x y z
N MET A 1 31.73 -22.06 -12.83
CA MET A 1 31.57 -20.99 -11.82
C MET A 1 30.64 -19.95 -12.44
N PRO A 2 29.44 -19.69 -11.89
CA PRO A 2 28.43 -18.81 -12.50
C PRO A 2 28.78 -17.32 -12.43
N PHE A 3 29.96 -16.97 -11.92
CA PHE A 3 30.44 -15.60 -11.83
C PHE A 3 31.27 -15.23 -13.06
N VAL A 4 30.86 -14.20 -13.77
CA VAL A 4 31.60 -13.65 -14.92
C VAL A 4 32.40 -12.44 -14.44
N ARG A 5 33.68 -12.35 -14.82
CA ARG A 5 34.50 -11.17 -14.50
C ARG A 5 34.31 -10.14 -15.60
N ASN A 6 33.80 -8.96 -15.25
CA ASN A 6 33.62 -7.88 -16.22
C ASN A 6 34.94 -7.15 -16.52
N SER A 7 34.92 -6.27 -17.52
CA SER A 7 36.10 -5.49 -17.96
C SER A 7 36.68 -4.56 -16.88
N ALA A 8 35.89 -4.22 -15.85
CA ALA A 8 36.35 -3.46 -14.69
C ALA A 8 36.91 -4.33 -13.55
N GLY A 9 37.06 -5.64 -13.79
CA GLY A 9 37.63 -6.59 -12.83
C GLY A 9 36.68 -7.05 -11.72
N ARG A 10 35.40 -6.68 -11.77
CA ARG A 10 34.36 -7.09 -10.81
C ARG A 10 33.74 -8.43 -11.22
N TYR A 11 33.35 -9.24 -10.25
CA TYR A 11 32.58 -10.47 -10.49
C TYR A 11 31.08 -10.14 -10.51
N THR A 12 30.36 -10.60 -11.54
CA THR A 12 28.92 -10.46 -11.71
C THR A 12 28.24 -11.82 -11.71
N LEU A 13 27.01 -11.87 -11.19
CA LEU A 13 26.13 -13.02 -11.24
C LEU A 13 24.79 -12.51 -11.79
N ASP A 14 24.39 -13.03 -12.94
CA ASP A 14 23.14 -12.66 -13.59
C ASP A 14 22.10 -13.75 -13.32
N LEU A 15 20.93 -13.35 -12.82
CA LEU A 15 19.82 -14.23 -12.49
C LEU A 15 18.55 -13.66 -13.13
N ASP A 16 17.94 -14.45 -14.01
CA ASP A 16 16.71 -14.07 -14.69
C ASP A 16 15.50 -14.67 -13.94
N PHE A 17 14.51 -13.81 -13.68
CA PHE A 17 13.26 -14.20 -13.04
C PHE A 17 12.08 -13.74 -13.89
N ASP A 18 11.02 -14.53 -13.88
CA ASP A 18 9.76 -14.14 -14.50
C ASP A 18 9.10 -13.02 -13.68
N SER A 19 8.82 -11.90 -14.35
CA SER A 19 8.10 -10.75 -13.76
C SER A 19 6.75 -11.12 -13.15
N ALA A 20 6.08 -12.17 -13.65
CA ALA A 20 4.80 -12.63 -13.11
C ALA A 20 4.90 -13.20 -11.68
N LYS A 21 6.11 -13.54 -11.22
CA LYS A 21 6.35 -14.03 -9.85
C LYS A 21 6.58 -12.91 -8.84
N ALA A 22 6.79 -11.68 -9.30
CA ALA A 22 7.00 -10.52 -8.45
C ALA A 22 5.68 -10.05 -7.78
N PRO A 23 5.74 -9.49 -6.55
CA PRO A 23 6.95 -9.21 -5.79
C PRO A 23 7.36 -10.39 -4.89
N PHE A 24 8.66 -10.64 -4.78
CA PHE A 24 9.22 -11.63 -3.86
C PHE A 24 10.61 -11.22 -3.37
N TYR A 25 11.09 -11.94 -2.34
CA TYR A 25 12.42 -11.72 -1.78
C TYR A 25 13.38 -12.84 -2.20
N LEU A 26 14.50 -12.47 -2.82
CA LEU A 26 15.61 -13.38 -3.04
C LEU A 26 16.60 -13.28 -1.87
N SER A 27 16.66 -14.32 -1.04
CA SER A 27 17.69 -14.42 0.01
C SER A 27 18.82 -15.34 -0.41
N PHE A 28 20.06 -14.89 -0.21
CA PHE A 28 21.24 -15.70 -0.43
C PHE A 28 22.28 -15.47 0.68
N MET A 29 23.18 -16.45 0.79
CA MET A 29 24.29 -16.44 1.74
C MET A 29 25.60 -16.46 0.97
N LEU A 30 26.56 -15.67 1.42
CA LEU A 30 27.91 -15.67 0.87
C LEU A 30 28.84 -16.25 1.93
N TYR A 31 29.68 -17.19 1.49
CA TYR A 31 30.66 -17.85 2.33
C TYR A 31 32.04 -17.62 1.73
N LEU A 32 33.00 -17.28 2.58
CA LEU A 32 34.41 -17.30 2.21
C LEU A 32 34.97 -18.68 2.55
N CYS A 33 35.44 -19.44 1.57
CA CYS A 33 36.17 -20.69 1.81
C CYS A 33 37.68 -20.43 1.78
N SER A 34 38.44 -21.06 2.68
CA SER A 34 39.89 -21.12 2.55
C SER A 34 40.32 -22.36 1.75
N ASP A 35 41.58 -22.39 1.31
CA ASP A 35 42.17 -23.49 0.51
C ASP A 35 42.04 -24.88 1.16
N ALA A 36 41.72 -24.96 2.46
CA ALA A 36 41.47 -26.22 3.17
C ALA A 36 40.04 -26.79 2.98
N GLY A 37 39.18 -26.16 2.17
CA GLY A 37 37.80 -26.60 1.94
C GLY A 37 36.86 -26.37 3.14
N VAL A 38 37.36 -25.73 4.19
CA VAL A 38 36.57 -25.31 5.35
C VAL A 38 35.98 -23.92 5.08
N VAL A 39 34.67 -23.77 5.29
CA VAL A 39 34.00 -22.46 5.27
C VAL A 39 34.63 -21.59 6.36
N ALA A 40 35.41 -20.60 5.94
CA ALA A 40 36.21 -19.76 6.83
C ALA A 40 35.37 -18.67 7.51
N SER A 41 34.38 -18.11 6.80
CA SER A 41 33.47 -17.12 7.40
C SER A 41 32.18 -16.91 6.58
N GLU A 42 31.06 -16.70 7.27
CA GLU A 42 29.80 -16.26 6.68
C GLU A 42 29.82 -14.73 6.51
N ILE A 43 29.63 -14.25 5.28
CA ILE A 43 29.53 -12.83 4.97
C ILE A 43 28.07 -12.41 5.16
N LYS A 44 27.86 -11.38 5.97
CA LYS A 44 26.54 -10.81 6.28
C LYS A 44 26.44 -9.37 5.83
N THR A 45 25.22 -8.84 5.78
CA THR A 45 24.96 -7.42 5.58
C THR A 45 25.49 -6.58 6.76
N HIS A 46 25.51 -5.24 6.62
CA HIS A 46 25.84 -4.32 7.71
C HIS A 46 24.94 -4.49 8.95
N ARG A 47 23.77 -5.13 8.80
CA ARG A 47 22.83 -5.43 9.89
C ARG A 47 23.00 -6.83 10.48
N LYS A 48 24.07 -7.54 10.10
CA LYS A 48 24.32 -8.94 10.49
C LYS A 48 23.17 -9.89 10.06
N THR A 49 22.53 -9.61 8.93
CA THR A 49 21.51 -10.47 8.32
C THR A 49 22.03 -11.15 7.06
N ARG A 50 21.27 -12.12 6.53
CA ARG A 50 21.47 -12.62 5.15
C ARG A 50 21.25 -11.48 4.15
N PHE A 51 21.87 -11.60 2.98
CA PHE A 51 21.54 -10.74 1.86
C PHE A 51 20.13 -11.09 1.40
N CYS A 52 19.33 -10.06 1.20
CA CYS A 52 17.94 -10.17 0.78
C CYS A 52 17.67 -9.04 -0.20
N VAL A 53 17.31 -9.38 -1.43
CA VAL A 53 17.00 -8.42 -2.49
C VAL A 53 15.50 -8.51 -2.77
N PRO A 54 14.74 -7.42 -2.60
CA PRO A 54 13.36 -7.40 -3.03
C PRO A 54 13.32 -7.25 -4.55
N LEU A 55 12.62 -8.16 -5.24
CA LEU A 55 12.41 -8.10 -6.68
C LEU A 55 10.97 -7.64 -6.96
N GLY A 56 10.82 -6.71 -7.90
CA GLY A 56 9.54 -6.02 -8.19
C GLY A 56 9.13 -4.95 -7.17
N LEU A 57 10.01 -4.64 -6.20
CA LEU A 57 9.83 -3.53 -5.27
C LEU A 57 11.01 -2.57 -5.38
N GLY A 58 10.73 -1.29 -5.30
CA GLY A 58 11.72 -0.22 -5.29
C GLY A 58 11.65 0.63 -4.02
N PRO A 59 12.56 1.61 -3.89
CA PRO A 59 12.56 2.53 -2.75
C PRO A 59 11.26 3.32 -2.65
N GLY A 60 10.62 3.64 -3.78
CA GLY A 60 9.46 4.52 -3.85
C GLY A 60 9.79 5.97 -3.54
N TYR A 61 8.74 6.77 -3.41
CA TYR A 61 8.82 8.22 -3.24
C TYR A 61 7.94 8.67 -2.07
N PRO A 62 8.40 9.66 -1.28
CA PRO A 62 7.62 10.17 -0.15
C PRO A 62 6.37 10.96 -0.56
N ALA A 63 6.27 11.41 -1.80
CA ALA A 63 5.11 12.14 -2.30
C ALA A 63 4.61 11.53 -3.63
N PRO A 64 3.30 11.59 -3.91
CA PRO A 64 2.22 12.06 -3.02
C PRO A 64 1.97 11.07 -1.87
N LEU A 65 1.23 11.51 -0.84
CA LEU A 65 0.77 10.63 0.24
C LEU A 65 -0.38 9.73 -0.25
N GLY A 66 -0.47 8.52 0.31
CA GLY A 66 -1.40 7.48 -0.10
C GLY A 66 -0.84 6.55 -1.17
N ALA A 67 -1.73 5.77 -1.79
CA ALA A 67 -1.41 5.00 -2.98
C ALA A 67 -1.61 5.84 -4.25
N SER A 68 -0.58 5.89 -5.10
CA SER A 68 -0.61 6.52 -6.41
C SER A 68 -0.19 5.54 -7.49
N VAL A 69 -1.02 5.39 -8.52
CA VAL A 69 -0.74 4.55 -9.69
C VAL A 69 -0.28 5.47 -10.82
N SER A 70 0.82 5.10 -11.46
CA SER A 70 1.38 5.78 -12.63
C SER A 70 0.83 5.18 -13.92
N ASP A 71 0.94 5.89 -15.04
CA ASP A 71 0.40 5.47 -16.34
C ASP A 71 1.02 4.16 -16.86
N ASP A 72 2.23 3.85 -16.42
CA ASP A 72 2.96 2.61 -16.72
C ASP A 72 2.55 1.42 -15.84
N GLY A 73 1.60 1.61 -14.92
CA GLY A 73 1.11 0.59 -14.00
C GLY A 73 1.91 0.46 -12.71
N MET A 74 2.99 1.24 -12.54
CA MET A 74 3.74 1.26 -11.29
C MET A 74 2.92 1.91 -10.17
N VAL A 75 2.98 1.32 -8.98
CA VAL A 75 2.26 1.83 -7.81
C VAL A 75 3.25 2.28 -6.75
N ASN A 76 3.07 3.50 -6.27
CA ASN A 76 3.81 4.05 -5.14
C ASN A 76 2.89 4.15 -3.92
N PHE A 77 3.38 3.68 -2.79
CA PHE A 77 2.74 3.80 -1.49
C PHE A 77 3.50 4.80 -0.65
N SER A 78 2.80 5.70 0.01
CA SER A 78 3.41 6.66 0.93
C SER A 78 2.54 6.90 2.15
N LEU A 79 3.10 6.69 3.34
CA LEU A 79 2.42 6.81 4.62
C LEU A 79 3.22 7.70 5.57
N PHE A 80 2.56 8.74 6.10
CA PHE A 80 3.12 9.51 7.19
C PHE A 80 3.04 8.73 8.50
N SER A 81 4.19 8.51 9.15
CA SER A 81 4.23 8.04 10.53
C SER A 81 5.56 8.38 11.21
N ARG A 82 5.54 9.44 12.03
CA ARG A 82 6.68 9.88 12.84
C ARG A 82 7.10 8.83 13.88
N ASN A 83 6.12 8.23 14.55
CA ASN A 83 6.34 7.43 15.75
C ASN A 83 6.45 5.92 15.45
N ALA A 84 6.22 5.47 14.22
CA ALA A 84 6.41 4.07 13.88
C ALA A 84 7.92 3.74 13.82
N GLU A 85 8.29 2.65 14.47
CA GLU A 85 9.60 2.00 14.39
C GLU A 85 9.67 1.04 13.20
N SER A 86 8.53 0.46 12.82
CA SER A 86 8.42 -0.46 11.69
C SER A 86 7.06 -0.29 11.04
N VAL A 87 7.04 -0.29 9.70
CA VAL A 87 5.82 -0.32 8.89
C VAL A 87 5.86 -1.56 8.00
N VAL A 88 4.73 -2.24 7.91
CA VAL A 88 4.52 -3.37 7.01
C VAL A 88 3.33 -3.02 6.13
N LEU A 89 3.55 -2.99 4.82
CA LEU A 89 2.48 -2.89 3.83
C LEU A 89 1.84 -4.28 3.68
N CYS A 90 0.53 -4.33 3.84
CA CYS A 90 -0.27 -5.55 3.73
C CYS A 90 -1.13 -5.43 2.47
N LEU A 91 -0.98 -6.38 1.53
CA LEU A 91 -1.81 -6.44 0.33
C LEU A 91 -2.71 -7.67 0.39
N SER A 92 -3.95 -7.51 -0.04
CA SER A 92 -4.98 -8.56 -0.01
C SER A 92 -5.56 -8.78 -1.40
N GLU A 93 -5.78 -10.05 -1.71
CA GLU A 93 -6.45 -10.53 -2.92
C GLU A 93 -7.93 -10.82 -2.62
N GLY A 94 -8.83 -10.50 -3.56
CA GLY A 94 -10.24 -10.86 -3.45
C GLY A 94 -11.00 -10.28 -2.24
N LYS A 95 -11.76 -11.14 -1.53
CA LYS A 95 -12.63 -10.77 -0.39
C LYS A 95 -12.08 -11.24 0.95
N THR A 96 -10.88 -11.80 1.01
CA THR A 96 -10.34 -12.36 2.25
C THR A 96 -9.77 -11.28 3.16
N GLU A 97 -9.91 -11.48 4.47
CA GLU A 97 -9.39 -10.54 5.48
C GLU A 97 -7.88 -10.71 5.74
N VAL A 98 -7.32 -11.86 5.35
CA VAL A 98 -5.91 -12.20 5.56
C VAL A 98 -5.08 -11.58 4.42
N PRO A 99 -4.02 -10.81 4.74
CA PRO A 99 -3.13 -10.30 3.71
C PRO A 99 -2.45 -11.48 3.00
N PHE A 100 -2.49 -11.44 1.67
CA PHE A 100 -1.80 -12.43 0.85
C PHE A 100 -0.30 -12.22 0.93
N ILE A 101 0.13 -10.96 0.93
CA ILE A 101 1.54 -10.60 1.03
C ILE A 101 1.76 -9.47 2.02
N GLU A 102 2.80 -9.63 2.82
CA GLU A 102 3.26 -8.64 3.79
C GLU A 102 4.67 -8.17 3.41
N ILE A 103 4.79 -6.88 3.13
CA ILE A 103 6.04 -6.24 2.71
C ILE A 103 6.52 -5.38 3.87
N LYS A 104 7.60 -5.83 4.53
CA LYS A 104 8.23 -5.05 5.59
C LYS A 104 9.11 -3.96 4.97
N LEU A 105 8.81 -2.70 5.29
CA LEU A 105 9.56 -1.56 4.77
C LEU A 105 10.90 -1.43 5.51
N ASP A 106 11.97 -1.24 4.75
CA ASP A 106 13.30 -0.99 5.31
C ASP A 106 13.44 0.48 5.69
N HIS A 107 13.62 0.80 6.97
CA HIS A 107 13.65 2.18 7.42
C HIS A 107 14.83 3.02 6.89
N TYR A 108 15.86 2.42 6.28
CA TYR A 108 16.96 3.15 5.65
C TYR A 108 16.76 3.37 4.15
N VAL A 109 15.84 2.64 3.51
CA VAL A 109 15.60 2.69 2.05
C VAL A 109 14.19 3.23 1.76
N ASN A 110 13.21 2.77 2.52
CA ASN A 110 11.78 3.00 2.38
C ASN A 110 11.25 4.05 3.37
N ARG A 111 12.12 4.98 3.83
CA ARG A 111 11.71 6.08 4.70
C ARG A 111 12.53 7.33 4.43
N THR A 112 11.84 8.44 4.20
CA THR A 112 12.42 9.78 4.09
C THR A 112 11.79 10.68 5.14
N GLY A 113 12.56 11.10 6.14
CA GLY A 113 12.04 11.84 7.29
C GLY A 113 11.01 11.02 8.08
N ASP A 114 9.78 11.52 8.17
CA ASP A 114 8.65 10.85 8.85
C ASP A 114 7.73 10.09 7.88
N ILE A 115 8.12 9.98 6.60
CA ILE A 115 7.31 9.38 5.56
C ILE A 115 7.90 8.04 5.15
N TRP A 116 7.09 6.99 5.27
CA TRP A 116 7.40 5.64 4.82
C TRP A 116 6.89 5.47 3.39
N HIS A 117 7.71 4.87 2.52
CA HIS A 117 7.35 4.75 1.11
C HIS A 117 7.93 3.50 0.46
N VAL A 118 7.22 2.94 -0.51
CA VAL A 118 7.68 1.80 -1.32
C VAL A 118 7.02 1.86 -2.68
N SER A 119 7.77 1.56 -3.74
CA SER A 119 7.20 1.39 -5.08
C SER A 119 7.11 -0.08 -5.43
N MET A 120 6.12 -0.43 -6.24
CA MET A 120 5.86 -1.77 -6.74
C MET A 120 5.62 -1.68 -8.24
N GLU A 121 6.26 -2.56 -9.01
CA GLU A 121 6.22 -2.51 -10.47
C GLU A 121 4.82 -2.81 -11.04
N SER A 122 4.05 -3.68 -10.38
CA SER A 122 2.69 -4.02 -10.78
C SER A 122 1.85 -4.39 -9.57
N ILE A 123 0.59 -3.95 -9.55
CA ILE A 123 -0.37 -4.30 -8.50
C ILE A 123 -0.91 -5.74 -8.63
N GLY A 124 -0.66 -6.42 -9.76
CA GLY A 124 -1.15 -7.78 -10.03
C GLY A 124 -2.65 -7.93 -9.73
N ASP A 125 -3.01 -9.01 -9.02
CA ASP A 125 -4.39 -9.33 -8.61
C ASP A 125 -4.80 -8.72 -7.26
N TYR A 126 -3.98 -7.84 -6.68
CA TYR A 126 -4.27 -7.23 -5.39
C TYR A 126 -5.37 -6.17 -5.52
N VAL A 127 -6.40 -6.26 -4.66
CA VAL A 127 -7.59 -5.38 -4.73
C VAL A 127 -7.68 -4.39 -3.57
N SER A 128 -6.96 -4.66 -2.49
CA SER A 128 -6.96 -3.81 -1.30
C SER A 128 -5.64 -3.85 -0.54
N TYR A 129 -5.41 -2.81 0.26
CA TYR A 129 -4.20 -2.65 1.06
C TYR A 129 -4.45 -1.97 2.40
N GLY A 130 -3.48 -2.12 3.29
CA GLY A 130 -3.38 -1.35 4.53
C GLY A 130 -2.00 -1.52 5.16
N TYR A 131 -1.83 -1.03 6.38
CA TYR A 131 -0.54 -1.03 7.06
C TYR A 131 -0.60 -1.64 8.45
N ARG A 132 0.36 -2.49 8.81
CA ARG A 132 0.66 -2.77 10.21
C ARG A 132 1.80 -1.88 10.64
N CYS A 133 1.64 -1.22 11.78
CA CYS A 133 2.64 -0.33 12.33
C CYS A 133 3.07 -0.85 13.70
N LYS A 134 4.37 -0.84 13.97
CA LYS A 134 4.96 -1.05 15.29
C LYS A 134 5.54 0.26 15.79
N GLY A 135 5.41 0.52 17.07
CA GLY A 135 6.06 1.63 17.73
C GLY A 135 6.10 1.46 19.25
N PRO A 136 6.52 2.49 19.98
CA PRO A 136 6.76 2.40 21.41
C PRO A 136 5.48 2.07 22.19
N VAL A 137 5.55 1.07 23.07
CA VAL A 137 4.41 0.57 23.88
C VAL A 137 3.87 1.63 24.86
N GLU A 138 4.70 2.61 25.24
CA GLU A 138 4.41 3.58 26.29
C GLU A 138 3.50 4.75 25.86
N LYS A 139 3.27 4.95 24.55
CA LYS A 139 2.42 6.05 24.05
C LYS A 139 0.94 5.61 24.06
N ARG A 140 0.07 6.41 24.69
CA ARG A 140 -1.40 6.24 24.62
C ARG A 140 -1.84 6.18 23.15
N GLY A 141 -2.54 5.11 22.77
CA GLY A 141 -2.96 4.84 21.38
C GLY A 141 -2.04 3.86 20.63
N GLY A 142 -1.49 2.88 21.35
CA GLY A 142 -0.38 2.02 20.95
C GLY A 142 -0.48 1.43 19.53
N PHE A 143 0.67 1.47 18.85
CA PHE A 143 0.91 0.73 17.62
C PHE A 143 0.83 -0.77 17.90
N ASP A 144 -0.24 -1.41 17.41
CA ASP A 144 -0.43 -2.84 17.50
C ASP A 144 -0.18 -3.50 16.13
N MET A 145 0.87 -4.32 16.05
CA MET A 145 1.17 -5.08 14.84
C MET A 145 0.10 -6.12 14.49
N GLN A 146 -0.81 -6.46 15.40
CA GLN A 146 -1.87 -7.44 15.13
C GLN A 146 -2.92 -6.91 14.15
N HIS A 147 -3.12 -5.59 14.10
CA HIS A 147 -4.17 -4.96 13.32
C HIS A 147 -3.61 -4.33 12.04
N VAL A 148 -4.30 -4.54 10.92
CA VAL A 148 -4.02 -3.81 9.67
C VAL A 148 -4.87 -2.55 9.69
N LEU A 149 -4.20 -1.41 9.60
CA LEU A 149 -4.76 -0.07 9.64
C LEU A 149 -5.09 0.42 8.22
N LEU A 150 -6.17 1.19 8.11
CA LEU A 150 -6.53 1.90 6.88
C LEU A 150 -5.51 3.01 6.60
N ASP A 151 -5.18 3.20 5.32
CA ASP A 151 -4.43 4.37 4.88
C ASP A 151 -5.28 5.64 5.04
N PRO A 152 -4.84 6.65 5.82
CA PRO A 152 -5.55 7.92 5.95
C PRO A 152 -5.74 8.67 4.62
N TYR A 153 -4.91 8.34 3.62
CA TYR A 153 -4.91 8.94 2.28
C TYR A 153 -5.50 7.99 1.23
N ALA A 154 -6.20 6.93 1.64
CA ALA A 154 -6.93 6.07 0.71
C ALA A 154 -7.99 6.87 -0.05
N LYS A 155 -7.88 6.92 -1.38
CA LYS A 155 -8.90 7.53 -2.26
C LYS A 155 -10.22 6.74 -2.24
N MET A 156 -10.12 5.42 -2.20
CA MET A 156 -11.26 4.52 -2.06
C MET A 156 -11.07 3.60 -0.87
N VAL A 157 -12.14 3.40 -0.12
CA VAL A 157 -12.18 2.51 1.04
C VAL A 157 -13.09 1.33 0.72
N ARG A 158 -12.58 0.12 0.97
CA ARG A 158 -13.34 -1.12 0.89
C ARG A 158 -13.66 -1.58 2.31
N ASN A 159 -14.95 -1.81 2.54
CA ASN A 159 -15.42 -2.41 3.79
C ASN A 159 -15.37 -3.93 3.67
N LEU A 160 -14.61 -4.57 4.56
CA LEU A 160 -14.69 -6.00 4.81
C LEU A 160 -15.80 -6.23 5.82
N LEU A 161 -16.77 -7.03 5.41
CA LEU A 161 -17.98 -7.31 6.16
C LEU A 161 -17.86 -8.71 6.75
N SER A 162 -17.97 -8.81 8.08
CA SER A 162 -18.18 -10.10 8.74
C SER A 162 -19.66 -10.40 8.79
N VAL A 163 -20.00 -11.63 8.42
CA VAL A 163 -21.34 -12.18 8.56
C VAL A 163 -21.38 -12.96 9.86
N GLN A 164 -22.07 -12.41 10.87
CA GLN A 164 -22.45 -13.15 12.07
C GLN A 164 -23.98 -13.29 12.08
N GLY A 165 -24.47 -14.49 11.71
CA GLY A 165 -25.90 -14.72 11.49
C GLY A 165 -26.42 -13.93 10.29
N ASP A 166 -27.61 -13.31 10.41
CA ASP A 166 -28.22 -12.47 9.36
C ASP A 166 -27.72 -11.01 9.37
N THR A 167 -26.77 -10.65 10.26
CA THR A 167 -26.30 -9.27 10.41
C THR A 167 -24.92 -9.11 9.79
N MET A 168 -24.82 -8.22 8.81
CA MET A 168 -23.58 -7.91 8.09
C MET A 168 -22.94 -6.68 8.73
N THR A 169 -21.84 -6.87 9.46
CA THR A 169 -21.16 -5.78 10.17
C THR A 169 -19.80 -5.48 9.55
N PRO A 170 -19.43 -4.20 9.33
CA PRO A 170 -18.10 -3.85 8.85
C PRO A 170 -17.08 -4.09 9.95
N THR A 171 -16.27 -5.14 9.80
CA THR A 171 -15.22 -5.49 10.74
C THR A 171 -13.98 -4.62 10.52
N LYS A 172 -13.74 -4.22 9.27
CA LYS A 172 -12.49 -3.57 8.88
C LYS A 172 -12.63 -2.76 7.59
N CYS A 173 -11.90 -1.64 7.53
CA CYS A 173 -11.81 -0.79 6.35
C CYS A 173 -10.39 -0.84 5.81
N LEU A 174 -10.22 -1.10 4.51
CA LEU A 174 -8.94 -1.12 3.82
C LEU A 174 -8.96 -0.18 2.62
N GLY A 175 -7.79 0.32 2.20
CA GLY A 175 -7.69 1.07 0.96
C GLY A 175 -7.94 0.15 -0.24
N SER A 176 -8.53 0.66 -1.31
CA SER A 176 -8.78 -0.12 -2.54
C SER A 176 -7.99 0.44 -3.72
N PHE A 177 -7.50 -0.46 -4.56
CA PHE A 177 -6.74 -0.13 -5.78
C PHE A 177 -7.58 0.16 -7.01
N LYS A 178 -8.90 0.31 -6.86
CA LYS A 178 -9.76 0.62 -7.99
C LYS A 178 -9.32 1.96 -8.59
N MET A 179 -8.72 1.92 -9.77
CA MET A 179 -8.31 3.11 -10.51
C MET A 179 -9.55 3.97 -10.73
N GLU A 180 -9.45 5.25 -10.34
CA GLU A 180 -10.45 6.23 -10.72
C GLU A 180 -10.29 6.48 -12.22
N PRO A 181 -11.34 6.29 -13.03
CA PRO A 181 -11.30 6.76 -14.40
C PRO A 181 -11.10 8.28 -14.38
N ILE A 182 -10.45 8.81 -15.43
CA ILE A 182 -10.38 10.25 -15.64
C ILE A 182 -11.82 10.77 -15.71
N PHE A 183 -12.20 11.60 -14.75
CA PHE A 183 -13.54 12.17 -14.69
C PHE A 183 -13.62 13.37 -15.65
N ASP A 184 -14.53 13.31 -16.61
CA ASP A 184 -14.81 14.42 -17.51
C ASP A 184 -15.75 15.43 -16.84
N TRP A 185 -15.18 16.52 -16.35
CA TRP A 185 -15.93 17.62 -15.75
C TRP A 185 -16.79 18.40 -16.74
N SER A 186 -16.72 18.14 -18.06
CA SER A 186 -17.51 18.82 -19.09
C SER A 186 -17.40 20.36 -19.04
N GLY A 187 -16.23 20.86 -18.62
CA GLY A 187 -15.97 22.29 -18.47
C GLY A 187 -16.54 22.95 -17.20
N ASP A 188 -17.02 22.16 -16.23
CA ASP A 188 -17.47 22.67 -14.93
C ASP A 188 -16.36 23.45 -14.22
N VAL A 189 -16.74 24.58 -13.62
CA VAL A 189 -15.82 25.47 -12.89
C VAL A 189 -16.46 25.95 -11.61
N HIS A 190 -15.65 26.03 -10.55
CA HIS A 190 -16.13 26.49 -9.25
C HIS A 190 -16.84 27.87 -9.38
N PRO A 191 -18.11 28.04 -8.97
CA PRO A 191 -18.89 29.25 -9.21
C PRO A 191 -18.35 30.55 -8.60
N ARG A 192 -17.49 30.44 -7.57
CA ARG A 192 -16.81 31.57 -6.88
C ARG A 192 -17.78 32.71 -6.47
N LEU A 193 -18.99 32.35 -6.02
CA LEU A 193 -19.98 33.32 -5.56
C LEU A 193 -19.49 34.05 -4.30
N PRO A 194 -19.60 35.39 -4.23
CA PRO A 194 -19.32 36.16 -3.02
C PRO A 194 -20.21 35.73 -1.85
N THR A 195 -19.66 35.73 -0.63
CA THR A 195 -20.35 35.22 0.56
C THR A 195 -21.67 35.94 0.83
N GLU A 196 -21.73 37.24 0.56
CA GLU A 196 -22.93 38.07 0.73
C GLU A 196 -24.09 37.70 -0.21
N LYS A 197 -23.82 36.91 -1.26
CA LYS A 197 -24.83 36.40 -2.18
C LYS A 197 -25.25 34.95 -1.86
N LEU A 198 -24.63 34.31 -0.87
CA LEU A 198 -24.91 32.91 -0.53
C LEU A 198 -26.17 32.78 0.34
N VAL A 199 -27.04 31.85 -0.03
CA VAL A 199 -28.06 31.27 0.84
C VAL A 199 -27.71 29.79 1.00
N VAL A 200 -27.39 29.37 2.22
CA VAL A 200 -26.89 28.01 2.49
C VAL A 200 -28.03 27.07 2.82
N TYR A 201 -28.16 25.98 2.05
CA TYR A 201 -29.09 24.89 2.34
C TYR A 201 -28.34 23.69 2.90
N ARG A 202 -28.66 23.30 4.14
CA ARG A 202 -28.10 22.11 4.79
C ARG A 202 -28.99 20.91 4.47
N LEU A 203 -28.43 19.90 3.82
CA LEU A 203 -29.12 18.67 3.47
C LEU A 203 -28.36 17.43 3.93
N ASN A 204 -29.08 16.32 4.15
CA ASN A 204 -28.50 15.00 4.36
C ASN A 204 -28.66 14.21 3.06
N VAL A 205 -27.54 13.84 2.40
CA VAL A 205 -27.55 13.13 1.11
C VAL A 205 -28.45 11.90 1.15
N GLY A 206 -28.30 11.09 2.19
CA GLY A 206 -29.02 9.82 2.33
C GLY A 206 -30.50 9.96 2.61
N GLN A 207 -30.95 11.05 3.23
CA GLN A 207 -32.36 11.24 3.59
C GLN A 207 -33.09 12.14 2.59
N PHE A 208 -32.37 12.96 1.83
CA PHE A 208 -32.96 13.98 0.97
C PHE A 208 -33.93 13.40 -0.07
N THR A 209 -33.63 12.22 -0.61
CA THR A 209 -34.44 11.56 -1.64
C THR A 209 -34.84 10.13 -1.29
N ARG A 210 -34.75 9.73 -0.01
CA ARG A 210 -35.04 8.34 0.40
C ARG A 210 -36.53 8.03 0.49
N ASP A 211 -37.37 9.03 0.70
CA ASP A 211 -38.80 8.81 0.78
C ASP A 211 -39.38 8.46 -0.60
N ASN A 212 -40.41 7.61 -0.62
CA ASN A 212 -41.11 7.21 -1.84
C ASN A 212 -41.73 8.41 -2.57
N SER A 213 -42.04 9.50 -1.84
CA SER A 213 -42.54 10.74 -2.44
C SER A 213 -41.51 11.44 -3.33
N SER A 214 -40.22 11.06 -3.27
CA SER A 214 -39.19 11.59 -4.17
C SER A 214 -39.43 11.16 -5.63
N GLY A 215 -40.16 10.06 -5.84
CA GLY A 215 -40.40 9.49 -7.17
C GLY A 215 -39.15 8.86 -7.82
N LEU A 216 -38.05 8.70 -7.08
CA LEU A 216 -36.84 8.05 -7.58
C LEU A 216 -36.89 6.53 -7.38
N PRO A 217 -36.24 5.75 -8.26
CA PRO A 217 -36.02 4.32 -8.05
C PRO A 217 -35.27 4.02 -6.73
N GLU A 218 -35.59 2.89 -6.09
CA GLU A 218 -34.99 2.51 -4.79
C GLU A 218 -33.47 2.35 -4.82
N ASP A 219 -32.88 2.00 -5.97
CA ASP A 219 -31.44 1.80 -6.15
C ASP A 219 -30.64 3.11 -6.22
N VAL A 220 -31.31 4.24 -6.49
CA VAL A 220 -30.69 5.58 -6.53
C VAL A 220 -31.19 6.51 -5.43
N ALA A 221 -32.35 6.24 -4.84
CA ALA A 221 -32.95 7.01 -3.75
C ALA A 221 -32.00 7.08 -2.53
N GLY A 222 -31.69 8.29 -2.07
CA GLY A 222 -30.75 8.53 -0.97
C GLY A 222 -29.27 8.27 -1.32
N THR A 223 -28.90 8.37 -2.59
CA THR A 223 -27.50 8.23 -3.04
C THR A 223 -26.98 9.51 -3.70
N SER A 224 -25.66 9.61 -3.83
CA SER A 224 -24.99 10.65 -4.62
C SER A 224 -24.64 10.20 -6.03
N VAL A 225 -25.00 8.96 -6.40
CA VAL A 225 -24.68 8.36 -7.69
C VAL A 225 -25.80 8.70 -8.64
N VAL A 226 -25.45 9.35 -9.76
CA VAL A 226 -26.35 9.60 -10.89
C VAL A 226 -25.97 8.63 -12.01
#